data_AF-A0A522UCI2-F1
#
_entry.id   AF-A0A522UCI2-F1
#
_cell.length_a   1.000
_cell.length_b   1.000
_cell.length_c   1.000
_cell.angle_alpha   90.00
_cell.angle_beta   90.00
_cell.angle_gamma   90.00
#
_symmetry.space_group_name_H-M   'P 1'
#
loop_
_entity.id
_entity.type
_entity.pdbx_description
1 polymer ?
#
loop_
_entity_poly.entity_id
_entity_poly.type
_entity_poly.pdbx_seq_one_letter_code
_entity_poly.pdbx_strand_id
1 'polypeptide(L)' 'MNTWFLRKPEGTIFGPVEQAELLRWASTDRIGPEDLVSADGKDWLSAPSSDLYCLPRRKSQDQF' A
#
# COMPACT_ATOMS: atom_id res chain seq x y z
N MET A 1 -12.74 -11.66 -8.59
CA MET A 1 -12.59 -10.51 -7.68
C MET A 1 -11.34 -10.75 -6.87
N ASN A 2 -10.26 -10.02 -7.14
CA ASN A 2 -8.98 -10.24 -6.46
C ASN A 2 -8.91 -9.32 -5.23
N THR A 3 -9.05 -9.93 -4.07
CA THR A 3 -8.96 -9.24 -2.78
C THR A 3 -7.52 -9.23 -2.28
N TRP A 4 -7.15 -8.16 -1.59
CA TRP A 4 -5.84 -7.93 -1.03
C TRP A 4 -5.96 -7.51 0.43
N PHE A 5 -4.92 -7.83 1.20
CA PHE A 5 -4.72 -7.45 2.57
C PHE A 5 -3.54 -6.49 2.63
N LEU A 6 -3.63 -5.49 3.49
CA LEU A 6 -2.58 -4.57 3.84
C LEU A 6 -2.22 -4.79 5.30
N ARG A 7 -0.95 -4.96 5.62
CA ARG A 7 -0.43 -5.08 6.97
C ARG A 7 0.51 -3.91 7.24
N LYS A 8 0.21 -3.18 8.30
CA LYS A 8 1.04 -2.10 8.83
C LYS A 8 2.22 -2.67 9.62
N PRO A 9 3.32 -1.91 9.75
CA PRO A 9 4.48 -2.31 10.56
C PRO A 9 4.12 -2.56 12.03
N GLU A 10 3.11 -1.86 12.54
CA GLU A 10 2.56 -2.04 13.89
C GLU A 10 1.79 -3.37 14.07
N GLY A 11 1.57 -4.13 13.00
CA GLY A 11 0.88 -5.42 13.02
C GLY A 11 -0.61 -5.35 12.67
N THR A 12 -1.18 -4.16 12.50
CA THR A 12 -2.58 -4.00 12.06
C THR A 12 -2.78 -4.52 10.64
N ILE A 13 -3.79 -5.37 10.43
CA ILE A 13 -4.17 -5.88 9.10
C ILE A 13 -5.49 -5.24 8.66
N PHE A 14 -5.50 -4.70 7.45
CA PHE A 14 -6.64 -4.12 6.77
C PHE A 14 -7.02 -4.99 5.56
N GLY A 15 -8.32 -5.30 5.43
CA GLY A 15 -8.85 -6.07 4.32
C GLY A 15 -9.78 -7.21 4.75
N PRO A 16 -10.22 -8.05 3.80
CA PRO A 16 -9.89 -8.02 2.38
C PRO A 16 -10.47 -6.78 1.67
N VAL A 17 -9.64 -6.05 0.91
CA VAL A 17 -10.07 -4.95 0.04
C VAL A 17 -9.84 -5.29 -1.42
N GLU A 18 -10.57 -4.67 -2.33
CA GLU A 18 -10.30 -4.85 -3.76
C GLU A 18 -8.95 -4.25 -4.15
N GLN A 19 -8.30 -4.84 -5.16
CA GLN A 19 -7.06 -4.29 -5.70
C GLN A 19 -7.18 -2.80 -6.08
N ALA A 20 -8.32 -2.39 -6.64
CA ALA A 20 -8.58 -0.99 -6.98
C ALA A 20 -8.57 -0.05 -5.76
N GLU A 21 -9.04 -0.52 -4.60
CA GLU A 21 -9.00 0.24 -3.35
C GLU A 21 -7.56 0.34 -2.82
N LEU A 22 -6.80 -0.76 -2.91
CA LEU A 22 -5.39 -0.77 -2.54
C LEU A 22 -4.57 0.22 -3.40
N LEU A 23 -4.85 0.30 -4.70
CA LEU A 23 -4.25 1.27 -5.62
C LEU A 23 -4.61 2.72 -5.27
N ARG A 24 -5.86 2.95 -4.86
CA ARG A 24 -6.26 4.26 -4.34
C ARG A 24 -5.46 4.63 -3.10
N TRP A 25 -5.30 3.72 -2.14
CA TRP A 25 -4.53 3.99 -0.93
C TRP A 25 -3.04 4.26 -1.21
N ALA A 26 -2.45 3.54 -2.15
CA ALA A 26 -1.08 3.81 -2.62
C ALA A 26 -0.99 5.23 -3.23
N SER A 27 -2.00 5.62 -4.03
CA SER A 27 -2.07 6.95 -4.65
C SER A 27 -2.29 8.09 -3.64
N THR A 28 -2.89 7.81 -2.48
CA THR A 28 -3.16 8.80 -1.42
C THR A 28 -2.10 8.79 -0.31
N ASP A 29 -0.92 8.17 -0.52
CA ASP A 29 0.15 8.02 0.48
C ASP A 29 -0.31 7.35 1.80
N ARG A 30 -1.41 6.56 1.73
CA ARG A 30 -1.92 5.80 2.88
C ARG A 30 -1.15 4.50 3.10
N ILE A 31 -0.40 4.06 2.09
CA ILE A 31 0.46 2.88 2.14
C ILE A 31 1.92 3.33 2.10
N GLY A 32 2.61 3.15 3.22
CA GLY A 32 4.01 3.49 3.40
C GLY A 32 4.96 2.43 2.81
N PRO A 33 6.26 2.74 2.73
CA PRO A 33 7.26 1.81 2.22
C PRO A 33 7.46 0.59 3.12
N GLU A 34 7.14 0.71 4.41
CA GLU A 34 7.26 -0.36 5.41
C GLU A 34 5.99 -1.23 5.51
N ASP A 35 4.95 -0.86 4.77
CA ASP A 35 3.72 -1.63 4.73
C ASP A 35 3.89 -2.87 3.85
N LEU A 36 3.17 -3.92 4.23
CA LEU A 36 3.16 -5.20 3.53
C LEU A 36 1.79 -5.44 2.91
N VAL A 37 1.74 -6.03 1.74
CA VAL A 37 0.50 -6.41 1.06
C VAL A 37 0.50 -7.90 0.74
N SER A 38 -0.67 -8.54 0.78
CA SER A 38 -0.83 -9.97 0.51
C SER A 38 -2.13 -10.24 -0.23
N ALA A 39 -2.13 -11.12 -1.22
CA ALA A 39 -3.36 -11.54 -1.92
C ALA A 39 -4.11 -12.65 -1.18
N ASP A 40 -3.39 -13.40 -0.34
CA ASP A 40 -3.81 -14.65 0.30
C ASP A 40 -3.68 -14.62 1.83
N GLY A 41 -3.13 -13.55 2.39
CA GLY A 41 -2.89 -13.34 3.82
C GLY A 41 -1.72 -14.13 4.39
N LYS A 42 -0.99 -14.88 3.57
CA LYS A 42 0.16 -15.72 3.98
C LYS A 42 1.46 -15.18 3.41
N ASP A 43 1.47 -14.86 2.13
CA ASP A 43 2.61 -14.30 1.42
C ASP A 43 2.56 -12.77 1.43
N TRP A 44 3.44 -12.15 2.20
CA TRP A 44 3.49 -10.70 2.40
C TRP A 44 4.62 -10.09 1.59
N LEU A 45 4.29 -9.12 0.74
CA LEU A 45 5.23 -8.40 -0.11
C LEU A 45 5.29 -6.93 0.32
N SER A 46 6.47 -6.32 0.29
CA SER A 46 6.59 -4.88 0.52
C SER A 46 5.76 -4.12 -0.51
N ALA A 47 4.90 -3.22 -0.04
CA ALA A 47 4.12 -2.38 -0.93
C ALA A 47 4.97 -1.64 -1.99
N PRO A 48 6.12 -0.99 -1.65
CA PRO A 48 6.92 -0.21 -2.61
C PRO A 48 7.66 -1.02 -3.68
N SER A 49 7.69 -2.36 -3.61
CA SER A 49 8.44 -3.17 -4.58
C SER A 49 7.61 -3.64 -5.78
N SER A 50 6.29 -3.45 -5.74
CA SER A 50 5.45 -3.61 -6.93
C SER A 50 5.34 -2.23 -7.58
N ASP A 51 5.65 -2.13 -8.87
CA ASP A 51 5.64 -0.96 -9.79
C ASP A 51 4.53 0.12 -9.61
N LEU A 52 3.55 -0.11 -8.73
CA LEU A 52 2.46 0.78 -8.32
C LEU A 52 2.92 2.09 -7.67
N TYR A 53 4.16 2.15 -7.20
CA TYR A 53 4.75 3.35 -6.58
C TYR A 53 5.48 4.27 -7.56
N CYS A 54 5.55 3.93 -8.85
CA CYS A 54 6.07 4.83 -9.88
C CYS A 54 5.05 5.92 -10.28
N LEU A 55 4.23 6.40 -9.35
CA LEU A 55 3.49 7.64 -9.50
C LEU A 55 4.31 8.76 -8.84
N PRO A 56 4.50 9.92 -9.51
CA PRO A 56 5.33 10.97 -8.98
C PRO A 56 4.76 11.43 -7.64
N ARG A 57 5.51 11.18 -6.56
CA ARG A 57 5.24 11.80 -5.26
C ARG A 57 5.07 13.29 -5.48
N ARG A 58 3.85 13.79 -5.30
CA ARG A 58 3.56 15.22 -5.36
C ARG A 58 4.35 15.87 -4.22
N LYS A 59 5.47 16.52 -4.54
CA LYS A 59 6.25 17.29 -3.55
C LYS A 59 5.36 18.38 -2.94
N SER A 60 5.05 18.22 -1.66
CA SER A 60 4.63 19.26 -0.73
C SER A 60 4.89 18.64 0.64
N GLN A 61 5.85 19.08 1.44
CA GLN A 61 6.19 20.46 1.79
C GLN A 61 7.70 20.62 1.94
N ASP A 62 8.27 21.55 1.19
CA ASP A 62 9.40 22.35 1.65
C ASP A 62 8.84 23.77 1.71
N GLN A 63 8.54 24.24 2.92
CA GLN A 63 8.30 25.66 3.16
C GLN A 63 9.01 26.02 4.46
N PHE A 64 10.29 26.35 4.30
CA PHE A 64 10.99 27.29 5.18
C PHE A 64 10.57 28.72 4.85
#